data_AF-A0A258W5B4-F1
#
_entry.id   AF-A0A258W5B4-F1
#
_cell.length_a   1.000
_cell.length_b   1.000
_cell.length_c   1.000
_cell.angle_alpha   90.00
_cell.angle_beta   90.00
_cell.angle_gamma   90.00
#
_symmetry.space_group_name_H-M   'P 1'
#
loop_
_entity.id
_entity.type
_entity.pdbx_description
1 polymer ?
#
loop_
_entity_poly.entity_id
_entity_poly.type
_entity_poly.pdbx_seq_one_letter_code
_entity_poly.pdbx_strand_id
1 'polypeptide(L)'
;MNLSRTKYQAQIEHDSLALAKWYEANQRKLPWRESKNPYFIWISEVMLQQTTVAAVMPYFDRFISRFPTLESLADAPIEDVLEMWSGLGYYSRARNLHKSAQGLRLAPFPQTYQKLIEFPGLGPYTARAVTSIAFGDRAGVVDGNVIRVLSRRWGLAIEWWKTKEKDKLQKIADDLVQHADPSMVNQGLMELGATVCSKEKPICGLCPWRKTCVALKTDETPNLPLRKPKKEKSLWLYNAEIIQNRSQILFTKNSTLPVLSRMWMIPGKIERIGKKPNKYDFTHSVTDHIIYVVSQKPRAEKLAVSRPDNKWVALHEVGKYSQSSLTKKLLKKWNL
;
A
#
# COMPACT_ATOMS: atom_id res chain seq x y z
N MET A 1 18.13 25.57 1.00
CA MET A 1 17.59 26.27 -0.19
C MET A 1 18.07 27.70 -0.13
N ASN A 2 19.04 28.09 -0.96
CA ASN A 2 19.55 29.47 -0.98
C ASN A 2 18.87 30.30 -2.08
N LEU A 3 17.54 30.20 -2.19
CA LEU A 3 16.76 31.09 -3.03
C LEU A 3 16.16 32.18 -2.15
N SER A 4 16.21 33.42 -2.61
CA SER A 4 15.36 34.48 -2.05
C SER A 4 13.89 34.04 -2.11
N ARG A 5 13.08 34.46 -1.14
CA ARG A 5 11.64 34.12 -1.08
C ARG A 5 10.91 34.37 -2.41
N THR A 6 11.19 35.50 -3.07
CA THR A 6 10.59 35.85 -4.37
C THR A 6 10.92 34.85 -5.47
N LYS A 7 12.21 34.49 -5.62
CA LYS A 7 12.66 33.47 -6.59
C LYS A 7 12.06 32.09 -6.29
N TYR A 8 11.89 31.73 -5.01
CA TYR A 8 11.25 30.47 -4.64
C TYR A 8 9.77 30.44 -5.09
N GLN A 9 9.01 31.49 -4.79
CA GLN A 9 7.59 31.57 -5.15
C GLN A 9 7.38 31.53 -6.67
N ALA A 10 8.13 32.34 -7.43
CA ALA A 10 8.07 32.31 -8.89
C ALA A 10 8.42 30.93 -9.47
N GLN A 11 9.36 30.22 -8.83
CA GLN A 11 9.73 28.88 -9.27
C GLN A 11 8.66 27.84 -8.98
N ILE A 12 8.02 27.90 -7.81
CA ILE A 12 6.91 27.02 -7.42
C ILE A 12 5.72 27.20 -8.37
N GLU A 13 5.34 28.45 -8.66
CA GLU A 13 4.26 28.75 -9.60
C GLU A 13 4.55 28.19 -10.99
N HIS A 14 5.74 28.45 -11.52
CA HIS A 14 6.17 27.90 -12.80
C HIS A 14 6.13 26.36 -12.81
N ASP A 15 6.68 25.73 -11.78
CA ASP A 15 6.74 24.27 -11.69
C ASP A 15 5.33 23.66 -11.64
N SER A 16 4.42 24.27 -10.87
CA SER A 16 3.02 23.85 -10.73
C SER A 16 2.27 23.89 -12.07
N LEU A 17 2.31 25.04 -12.77
CA LEU A 17 1.65 25.22 -14.06
C LEU A 17 2.23 24.31 -15.14
N ALA A 18 3.57 24.21 -15.22
CA ALA A 18 4.24 23.36 -16.20
C ALA A 18 3.92 21.87 -15.99
N LEU A 19 3.82 21.45 -14.72
CA LEU A 19 3.47 20.07 -14.38
C LEU A 19 2.02 19.75 -14.71
N ALA A 20 1.08 20.63 -14.36
CA ALA A 20 -0.33 20.43 -14.66
C ALA A 20 -0.56 20.30 -16.18
N LYS A 21 0.04 21.19 -16.97
CA LYS A 21 -0.01 21.14 -18.44
C LYS A 21 0.62 19.86 -19.00
N TRP A 22 1.76 19.44 -18.46
CA TRP A 22 2.39 18.20 -18.88
C TRP A 22 1.52 16.98 -18.56
N TYR A 23 0.92 16.94 -17.37
CA TYR A 23 0.08 15.84 -16.92
C TYR A 23 -1.18 15.70 -17.79
N GLU A 24 -1.85 16.81 -18.11
CA GLU A 24 -3.00 16.83 -19.01
C GLU A 24 -2.71 16.13 -20.35
N ALA A 25 -1.54 16.37 -20.93
CA ALA A 25 -1.13 15.79 -22.21
C ALA A 25 -0.57 14.36 -22.12
N ASN A 26 -0.11 13.91 -20.96
CA ASN A 26 0.69 12.67 -20.83
C ASN A 26 0.09 11.62 -19.86
N GLN A 27 -1.02 11.93 -19.19
CA GLN A 27 -1.63 11.02 -18.24
C GLN A 27 -2.05 9.68 -18.87
N ARG A 28 -1.74 8.58 -18.20
CA ARG A 28 -2.31 7.27 -18.54
C ARG A 28 -3.80 7.23 -18.20
N LYS A 29 -4.60 6.67 -19.12
CA LYS A 29 -6.00 6.30 -18.88
C LYS A 29 -6.08 5.15 -17.89
N LEU A 30 -6.73 5.40 -16.76
CA LEU A 30 -6.93 4.41 -15.69
C LEU A 30 -8.39 4.51 -15.22
N PRO A 31 -9.08 3.41 -14.92
CA PRO A 31 -10.52 3.42 -14.59
C PRO A 31 -10.89 4.39 -13.46
N TRP A 32 -10.06 4.47 -12.42
CA TRP A 32 -10.28 5.36 -11.28
C TRP A 32 -9.93 6.82 -11.54
N ARG A 33 -9.18 7.14 -12.60
CA ARG A 33 -8.88 8.54 -12.99
C ARG A 33 -9.98 9.17 -13.84
N GLU A 34 -10.78 8.35 -14.50
CA GLU A 34 -11.93 8.79 -15.29
C GLU A 34 -13.13 9.12 -14.39
N SER A 35 -13.08 8.70 -13.12
CA SER A 35 -14.10 8.97 -12.12
C SER A 35 -13.70 10.10 -11.18
N LYS A 36 -14.64 10.99 -10.86
CA LYS A 36 -14.54 11.92 -9.73
C LYS A 36 -15.21 11.38 -8.47
N ASN A 37 -15.66 10.12 -8.47
CA ASN A 37 -16.32 9.52 -7.32
C ASN A 37 -15.30 9.29 -6.19
N PRO A 38 -15.44 9.96 -5.02
CA PRO A 38 -14.49 9.83 -3.91
C PRO A 38 -14.38 8.39 -3.40
N TYR A 39 -15.46 7.60 -3.48
CA TYR A 39 -15.43 6.19 -3.12
C TYR A 39 -14.49 5.40 -4.04
N PHE A 40 -14.61 5.55 -5.36
CA PHE A 40 -13.77 4.82 -6.32
C PHE A 40 -12.29 5.25 -6.22
N ILE A 41 -12.05 6.56 -6.10
CA ILE A 41 -10.70 7.10 -5.89
C ILE A 41 -10.10 6.50 -4.62
N TRP A 42 -10.82 6.54 -3.50
CA TRP A 42 -10.35 6.00 -2.22
C TRP A 42 -10.02 4.51 -2.30
N ILE A 43 -10.90 3.69 -2.89
CA ILE A 43 -10.65 2.26 -3.08
C ILE A 43 -9.36 2.03 -3.88
N SER A 44 -9.20 2.74 -5.00
CA SER A 44 -8.01 2.61 -5.85
C SER A 44 -6.73 3.01 -5.12
N GLU A 45 -6.75 4.12 -4.36
CA GLU A 45 -5.60 4.62 -3.60
C GLU A 45 -5.19 3.63 -2.51
N VAL A 46 -6.16 3.01 -1.81
CA VAL A 46 -5.85 1.97 -0.83
C VAL A 46 -5.27 0.72 -1.50
N MET A 47 -5.81 0.31 -2.66
CA MET A 47 -5.28 -0.84 -3.41
C MET A 47 -3.87 -0.61 -3.95
N LEU A 48 -3.54 0.62 -4.40
CA LEU A 48 -2.24 0.98 -4.95
C LEU A 48 -1.12 1.08 -3.90
N GLN A 49 -1.44 1.06 -2.60
CA GLN A 49 -0.43 1.01 -1.55
C GLN A 49 0.46 -0.24 -1.70
N GLN A 50 1.72 -0.03 -2.05
CA GLN A 50 2.72 -1.10 -2.24
C GLN A 50 2.29 -2.17 -3.27
N THR A 51 1.44 -1.80 -4.22
CA THR A 51 0.93 -2.69 -5.28
C THR A 51 1.02 -1.99 -6.62
N THR A 52 1.36 -2.71 -7.69
CA THR A 52 1.48 -2.11 -9.03
C THR A 52 0.11 -1.86 -9.65
N VAL A 53 0.01 -0.86 -10.53
CA VAL A 53 -1.22 -0.56 -11.29
C VAL A 53 -1.75 -1.80 -12.02
N ALA A 54 -0.87 -2.53 -12.71
CA ALA A 54 -1.25 -3.74 -13.45
C ALA A 54 -1.84 -4.85 -12.55
N ALA A 55 -1.32 -4.98 -11.32
CA ALA A 55 -1.88 -5.94 -10.36
C ALA A 55 -3.22 -5.46 -9.77
N VAL A 56 -3.41 -4.14 -9.61
CA VAL A 56 -4.62 -3.56 -9.04
C VAL A 56 -5.81 -3.62 -10.00
N MET A 57 -5.62 -3.41 -11.30
CA MET A 57 -6.72 -3.35 -12.28
C MET A 57 -7.79 -4.45 -12.13
N PRO A 58 -7.44 -5.76 -12.23
CA PRO A 58 -8.45 -6.81 -12.11
C PRO A 58 -9.00 -6.99 -10.68
N TYR A 59 -8.40 -6.36 -9.67
CA TYR A 59 -8.92 -6.32 -8.29
C TYR A 59 -9.92 -5.19 -8.13
N PHE A 60 -9.62 -4.02 -8.68
CA PHE A 60 -10.49 -2.87 -8.65
C PHE A 60 -11.81 -3.18 -9.35
N ASP A 61 -11.78 -3.70 -10.58
CA ASP A 61 -12.97 -3.94 -11.39
C ASP A 61 -13.96 -4.88 -10.69
N ARG A 62 -13.47 -6.03 -10.20
CA ARG A 62 -14.31 -6.99 -9.48
C ARG A 62 -14.79 -6.46 -8.13
N PHE A 63 -13.97 -5.68 -7.43
CA PHE A 63 -14.30 -5.15 -6.10
C PHE A 63 -15.43 -4.13 -6.22
N ILE A 64 -15.34 -3.20 -7.18
CA ILE A 64 -16.39 -2.23 -7.45
C ILE A 64 -17.63 -2.89 -8.06
N SER A 65 -17.48 -3.97 -8.84
CA SER A 65 -18.64 -4.75 -9.32
C SER A 65 -19.41 -5.40 -8.17
N ARG A 66 -18.71 -5.92 -7.15
CA ARG A 66 -19.33 -6.53 -5.96
C ARG A 66 -19.86 -5.48 -4.97
N PHE A 67 -19.12 -4.39 -4.79
CA PHE A 67 -19.44 -3.30 -3.87
C PHE A 67 -19.48 -1.98 -4.66
N PRO A 68 -20.58 -1.70 -5.39
CA PRO A 68 -20.66 -0.54 -6.27
C PRO A 68 -20.76 0.79 -5.52
N THR A 69 -21.15 0.78 -4.25
CA THR A 69 -21.32 1.98 -3.43
C THR A 69 -20.66 1.85 -2.07
N LEU A 70 -20.44 3.00 -1.40
CA LEU A 70 -19.95 3.05 -0.03
C LEU A 70 -20.83 2.24 0.92
N GLU A 71 -22.14 2.33 0.77
CA GLU A 71 -23.15 1.63 1.58
C GLU A 71 -23.02 0.12 1.38
N SER A 72 -22.93 -0.34 0.13
CA SER A 72 -22.77 -1.78 -0.17
C SER A 72 -21.49 -2.37 0.43
N LEU A 73 -20.41 -1.59 0.50
CA LEU A 73 -19.18 -2.00 1.17
C LEU A 73 -19.34 -1.99 2.69
N ALA A 74 -19.99 -0.97 3.25
CA ALA A 74 -20.17 -0.82 4.69
C ALA A 74 -21.10 -1.89 5.30
N ASP A 75 -22.09 -2.35 4.53
CA ASP A 75 -23.06 -3.40 4.90
C ASP A 75 -22.50 -4.82 4.78
N ALA A 76 -21.42 -5.00 4.01
CA ALA A 76 -20.90 -6.33 3.69
C ALA A 76 -20.34 -7.04 4.94
N PRO A 77 -20.51 -8.37 5.04
CA PRO A 77 -19.70 -9.16 5.95
C PRO A 77 -18.21 -8.95 5.67
N ILE A 78 -17.39 -8.86 6.71
CA ILE A 78 -15.94 -8.66 6.54
C ILE A 78 -15.29 -9.80 5.75
N GLU A 79 -15.84 -11.01 5.85
CA GLU A 79 -15.42 -12.19 5.10
C GLU A 79 -15.51 -11.96 3.58
N ASP A 80 -16.61 -11.41 3.08
CA ASP A 80 -16.81 -11.08 1.67
C ASP A 80 -15.78 -10.03 1.19
N VAL A 81 -15.53 -9.01 2.01
CA VAL A 81 -14.53 -7.97 1.69
C VAL A 81 -13.13 -8.57 1.60
N LEU A 82 -12.77 -9.47 2.54
CA LEU A 82 -11.47 -10.14 2.54
C LEU A 82 -11.31 -11.13 1.39
N GLU A 83 -12.40 -11.77 0.98
CA GLU A 83 -12.45 -12.63 -0.20
C GLU A 83 -12.13 -11.83 -1.47
N MET A 84 -12.80 -10.68 -1.66
CA MET A 84 -12.54 -9.81 -2.81
C MET A 84 -11.11 -9.25 -2.81
N TRP A 85 -10.51 -9.04 -1.62
CA TRP A 85 -9.13 -8.60 -1.45
C TRP A 85 -8.09 -9.74 -1.60
N SER A 86 -8.54 -11.00 -1.66
CA SER A 86 -7.67 -12.18 -1.61
C SER A 86 -6.64 -12.15 -2.73
N GLY A 87 -5.36 -12.19 -2.36
CA GLY A 87 -4.22 -12.14 -3.28
C GLY A 87 -3.55 -10.77 -3.43
N LEU A 88 -4.17 -9.67 -2.99
CA LEU A 88 -3.58 -8.32 -3.08
C LEU A 88 -2.55 -8.03 -1.97
N GLY A 89 -2.53 -8.86 -0.93
CA GLY A 89 -1.65 -8.69 0.24
C GLY A 89 -2.03 -7.50 1.13
N TYR A 90 -1.31 -7.37 2.26
CA TYR A 90 -1.54 -6.32 3.26
C TYR A 90 -3.02 -6.18 3.68
N TYR A 91 -3.64 -7.27 4.16
CA TYR A 91 -5.07 -7.35 4.52
C TYR A 91 -5.52 -6.41 5.64
N SER A 92 -4.61 -5.80 6.39
CA SER A 92 -4.94 -4.69 7.27
C SER A 92 -5.56 -3.51 6.49
N ARG A 93 -5.16 -3.31 5.22
CA ARG A 93 -5.77 -2.32 4.32
C ARG A 93 -7.26 -2.60 4.13
N ALA A 94 -7.63 -3.82 3.73
CA ALA A 94 -9.03 -4.22 3.55
C ALA A 94 -9.86 -4.06 4.83
N ARG A 95 -9.31 -4.45 5.99
CA ARG A 95 -10.00 -4.33 7.28
C ARG A 95 -10.22 -2.87 7.68
N ASN A 96 -9.19 -2.03 7.52
CA ASN A 96 -9.30 -0.62 7.85
C ASN A 96 -10.21 0.12 6.86
N LEU A 97 -10.13 -0.24 5.57
CA LEU A 97 -11.05 0.22 4.54
C LEU A 97 -12.50 -0.07 4.92
N HIS A 98 -12.81 -1.33 5.29
CA HIS A 98 -14.16 -1.71 5.70
C HIS A 98 -14.64 -0.94 6.94
N LYS A 99 -13.81 -0.84 7.98
CA LYS A 99 -14.13 -0.04 9.18
C LYS A 99 -14.39 1.43 8.86
N SER A 100 -13.59 2.01 7.97
CA SER A 100 -13.78 3.38 7.51
C SER A 100 -15.04 3.51 6.68
N ALA A 101 -15.40 2.52 5.86
CA ALA A 101 -16.64 2.53 5.10
C ALA A 101 -17.86 2.56 6.04
N GLN A 102 -17.83 1.76 7.11
CA GLN A 102 -18.86 1.76 8.15
C GLN A 102 -18.98 3.13 8.85
N GLY A 103 -17.85 3.76 9.18
CA GLY A 103 -17.86 5.12 9.76
C GLY A 103 -18.36 6.19 8.77
N LEU A 104 -17.89 6.14 7.53
CA LEU A 104 -18.26 7.06 6.45
C LEU A 104 -19.71 6.87 5.99
N ARG A 105 -20.36 5.75 6.28
CA ARG A 105 -21.79 5.61 6.01
C ARG A 105 -22.65 6.53 6.89
N LEU A 106 -22.18 6.83 8.10
CA LEU A 106 -22.91 7.61 9.08
C LEU A 106 -22.72 9.13 8.92
N ALA A 107 -21.87 9.57 7.98
CA ALA A 107 -21.54 10.97 7.76
C ALA A 107 -21.24 11.25 6.28
N PRO A 108 -21.43 12.48 5.77
CA PRO A 108 -20.95 12.83 4.43
C PRO A 108 -19.45 12.55 4.27
N PHE A 109 -19.04 12.12 3.07
CA PHE A 109 -17.63 11.86 2.78
C PHE A 109 -16.79 13.13 3.06
N PRO A 110 -15.78 13.07 3.96
CA PRO A 110 -15.01 14.24 4.33
C PRO A 110 -14.27 14.86 3.13
N GLN A 111 -14.48 16.16 2.95
CA GLN A 111 -13.94 16.88 1.79
C GLN A 111 -12.56 17.50 2.04
N THR A 112 -12.08 17.49 3.30
CA THR A 112 -10.78 18.06 3.67
C THR A 112 -9.87 17.01 4.30
N TYR A 113 -8.58 17.15 4.05
CA TYR A 113 -7.52 16.30 4.59
C TYR A 113 -7.64 16.17 6.12
N GLN A 114 -7.85 17.29 6.82
CA GLN A 114 -7.90 17.34 8.28
C GLN A 114 -9.02 16.46 8.85
N LYS A 115 -10.14 16.32 8.13
CA LYS A 115 -11.25 15.47 8.54
C LYS A 115 -11.07 14.02 8.07
N LEU A 116 -10.58 13.81 6.84
CA LEU A 116 -10.46 12.47 6.28
C LEU A 116 -9.38 11.62 6.97
N ILE A 117 -8.31 12.24 7.48
CA ILE A 117 -7.22 11.52 8.18
C ILE A 117 -7.65 10.87 9.50
N GLU A 118 -8.77 11.30 10.09
CA GLU A 118 -9.29 10.74 11.35
C GLU A 118 -9.83 9.32 11.19
N PHE A 119 -10.07 8.88 9.95
CA PHE A 119 -10.65 7.57 9.65
C PHE A 119 -9.58 6.45 9.59
N PRO A 120 -9.88 5.25 10.11
CA PRO A 120 -8.94 4.13 10.12
C PRO A 120 -8.33 3.77 8.75
N GLY A 121 -7.00 3.72 8.67
CA GLY A 121 -6.29 3.36 7.43
C GLY A 121 -6.21 4.46 6.37
N LEU A 122 -6.83 5.62 6.61
CA LEU A 122 -6.63 6.84 5.83
C LEU A 122 -5.42 7.61 6.39
N GLY A 123 -4.22 7.07 6.13
CA GLY A 123 -2.98 7.74 6.50
C GLY A 123 -2.75 9.04 5.72
N PRO A 124 -1.71 9.83 6.07
CA PRO A 124 -1.48 11.16 5.48
C PRO A 124 -1.48 11.17 3.95
N TYR A 125 -0.85 10.18 3.31
CA TYR A 125 -0.85 10.05 1.85
C TYR A 125 -2.27 9.90 1.29
N THR A 126 -3.01 8.88 1.74
CA THR A 126 -4.32 8.55 1.17
C THR A 126 -5.33 9.66 1.39
N ALA A 127 -5.34 10.26 2.59
CA ALA A 127 -6.26 11.35 2.90
C ALA A 127 -6.03 12.55 1.97
N ARG A 128 -4.77 12.97 1.78
CA ARG A 128 -4.39 14.07 0.87
C ARG A 128 -4.71 13.75 -0.59
N ALA A 129 -4.43 12.51 -1.02
CA ALA A 129 -4.70 12.07 -2.39
C ALA A 129 -6.20 12.09 -2.70
N VAL A 130 -7.01 11.46 -1.83
CA VAL A 130 -8.47 11.41 -2.03
C VAL A 130 -9.07 12.81 -2.01
N THR A 131 -8.73 13.66 -1.03
CA THR A 131 -9.36 14.99 -0.94
C THR A 131 -8.95 15.93 -2.05
N SER A 132 -7.68 15.91 -2.47
CA SER A 132 -7.24 16.74 -3.59
C SER A 132 -7.84 16.30 -4.93
N ILE A 133 -7.97 14.99 -5.17
CA ILE A 133 -8.49 14.47 -6.44
C ILE A 133 -10.01 14.61 -6.53
N ALA A 134 -10.73 14.25 -5.46
CA ALA A 134 -12.19 14.20 -5.48
C ALA A 134 -12.86 15.54 -5.16
N PHE A 135 -12.24 16.36 -4.28
CA PHE A 135 -12.87 17.55 -3.71
C PHE A 135 -12.08 18.85 -3.96
N GLY A 136 -10.93 18.78 -4.63
CA GLY A 136 -10.12 19.96 -4.91
C GLY A 136 -9.44 20.55 -3.66
N ASP A 137 -9.29 19.77 -2.59
CA ASP A 137 -8.56 20.19 -1.40
C ASP A 137 -7.09 20.46 -1.75
N ARG A 138 -6.56 21.62 -1.35
CA ARG A 138 -5.19 22.05 -1.67
C ARG A 138 -4.17 21.42 -0.72
N ALA A 139 -4.21 20.09 -0.64
CA ALA A 139 -3.32 19.28 0.16
C ALA A 139 -2.33 18.55 -0.76
N GLY A 140 -1.05 18.91 -0.69
CA GLY A 140 0.01 18.30 -1.49
C GLY A 140 0.26 16.85 -1.09
N VAL A 141 0.52 15.96 -2.05
CA VAL A 141 0.72 14.52 -1.82
C VAL A 141 2.20 14.15 -1.95
N VAL A 142 2.71 13.38 -0.98
CA VAL A 142 4.11 12.90 -0.99
C VAL A 142 4.18 11.38 -0.81
N ASP A 143 4.37 10.67 -1.92
CA ASP A 143 4.70 9.23 -1.98
C ASP A 143 6.19 8.98 -2.32
N GLY A 144 6.56 7.73 -2.56
CA GLY A 144 7.93 7.38 -2.95
C GLY A 144 8.36 7.95 -4.32
N ASN A 145 7.43 8.17 -5.24
CA ASN A 145 7.70 8.81 -6.52
C ASN A 145 7.94 10.31 -6.35
N VAL A 146 7.04 11.00 -5.63
CA VAL A 146 7.13 12.42 -5.33
C VAL A 146 8.39 12.75 -4.54
N ILE A 147 8.77 11.93 -3.54
CA ILE A 147 10.02 12.12 -2.79
C ILE A 147 11.20 12.21 -3.76
N ARG A 148 11.29 11.28 -4.70
CA ARG A 148 12.39 11.25 -5.68
C ARG A 148 12.35 12.44 -6.63
N VAL A 149 11.16 12.74 -7.17
CA VAL A 149 10.94 13.86 -8.09
C VAL A 149 11.35 15.19 -7.44
N LEU A 150 10.83 15.49 -6.24
CA LEU A 150 11.10 16.74 -5.54
C LEU A 150 12.54 16.83 -5.04
N SER A 151 13.11 15.74 -4.52
CA SER A 151 14.53 15.71 -4.15
C SER A 151 15.43 16.02 -5.34
N ARG A 152 15.16 15.49 -6.53
CA ARG A 152 15.96 15.78 -7.73
C ARG A 152 15.71 17.18 -8.26
N ARG A 153 14.43 17.58 -8.35
CA ARG A 153 14.02 18.90 -8.84
C ARG A 153 14.73 20.03 -8.09
N TRP A 154 14.83 19.89 -6.77
CA TRP A 154 15.37 20.90 -5.85
C TRP A 154 16.79 20.60 -5.34
N GLY A 155 17.42 19.49 -5.76
CA GLY A 155 18.78 19.12 -5.37
C GLY A 155 18.93 18.79 -3.88
N LEU A 156 17.95 18.11 -3.29
CA LEU A 156 17.87 17.88 -1.85
C LEU A 156 18.32 16.47 -1.47
N ALA A 157 19.49 16.38 -0.83
CA ALA A 157 20.02 15.18 -0.17
C ALA A 157 19.25 14.86 1.13
N ILE A 158 17.99 14.43 0.98
CA ILE A 158 17.06 14.24 2.08
C ILE A 158 17.05 12.78 2.57
N GLU A 159 17.23 12.60 3.88
CA GLU A 159 16.97 11.35 4.60
C GLU A 159 15.46 11.17 4.79
N TRP A 160 14.73 10.88 3.72
CA TRP A 160 13.26 10.87 3.66
C TRP A 160 12.56 9.90 4.64
N TRP A 161 13.30 9.01 5.30
CA TRP A 161 12.79 8.15 6.37
C TRP A 161 12.72 8.84 7.74
N LYS A 162 13.30 10.03 7.89
CA LYS A 162 13.16 10.89 9.07
C LYS A 162 12.00 11.86 8.85
N THR A 163 11.05 11.93 9.78
CA THR A 163 9.84 12.77 9.67
C THR A 163 10.17 14.23 9.34
N LYS A 164 11.06 14.86 10.12
CA LYS A 164 11.48 16.26 9.90
C LYS A 164 12.03 16.53 8.50
N GLU A 165 12.73 15.56 7.92
CA GLU A 165 13.30 15.70 6.57
C GLU A 165 12.22 15.49 5.50
N LYS A 166 11.28 14.57 5.73
CA LYS A 166 10.11 14.38 4.86
C LYS A 166 9.20 15.62 4.85
N ASP A 167 9.04 16.31 5.98
CA ASP A 167 8.22 17.51 6.10
C ASP A 167 8.69 18.66 5.19
N LYS A 168 9.99 18.72 4.88
CA LYS A 168 10.52 19.68 3.89
C LYS A 168 9.95 19.43 2.49
N LEU A 169 9.82 18.16 2.09
CA LEU A 169 9.22 17.78 0.81
C LEU A 169 7.71 17.99 0.83
N GLN A 170 7.07 17.73 1.97
CA GLN A 170 5.65 17.99 2.18
C GLN A 170 5.33 19.47 1.99
N LYS A 171 6.15 20.38 2.54
CA LYS A 171 5.99 21.82 2.34
C LYS A 171 6.06 22.21 0.86
N ILE A 172 7.01 21.68 0.10
CA ILE A 172 7.12 21.96 -1.34
C ILE A 172 5.87 21.46 -2.08
N ALA A 173 5.38 20.26 -1.76
CA ALA A 173 4.16 19.73 -2.37
C ALA A 173 2.93 20.59 -2.02
N ASP A 174 2.81 21.04 -0.77
CA ASP A 174 1.73 21.92 -0.31
C ASP A 174 1.79 23.31 -0.98
N ASP A 175 2.98 23.83 -1.24
CA ASP A 175 3.17 25.09 -1.98
C ASP A 175 2.81 24.92 -3.48
N LEU A 176 3.21 23.82 -4.12
CA LEU A 176 2.90 23.55 -5.53
C LEU A 176 1.40 23.52 -5.82
N VAL A 177 0.61 22.89 -4.95
CA VAL A 177 -0.85 22.79 -5.14
C VAL A 177 -1.60 24.10 -4.92
N GLN A 178 -0.92 25.22 -4.59
CA GLN A 178 -1.59 26.54 -4.48
C GLN A 178 -1.77 27.25 -5.82
N HIS A 179 -1.00 26.89 -6.86
CA HIS A 179 -0.90 27.67 -8.11
C HIS A 179 -1.61 27.04 -9.31
N ALA A 180 -2.05 25.79 -9.21
CA ALA A 180 -2.81 25.10 -10.26
C ALA A 180 -3.88 24.20 -9.62
N ASP A 181 -4.61 23.45 -10.45
CA ASP A 181 -5.55 22.43 -9.98
C ASP A 181 -4.80 21.37 -9.13
N PRO A 182 -5.20 21.15 -7.86
CA PRO A 182 -4.47 20.27 -6.95
C PRO A 182 -4.50 18.80 -7.38
N SER A 183 -5.56 18.35 -8.06
CA SER A 183 -5.65 17.00 -8.62
C SER A 183 -4.61 16.82 -9.73
N MET A 184 -4.52 17.78 -10.66
CA MET A 184 -3.54 17.76 -11.75
C MET A 184 -2.10 17.81 -11.24
N VAL A 185 -1.81 18.62 -10.21
CA VAL A 185 -0.48 18.72 -9.63
C VAL A 185 -0.09 17.44 -8.90
N ASN A 186 -0.93 16.93 -8.01
CA ASN A 186 -0.62 15.73 -7.23
C ASN A 186 -0.50 14.50 -8.13
N GLN A 187 -1.45 14.30 -9.03
CA GLN A 187 -1.38 13.18 -9.97
C GLN A 187 -0.23 13.36 -10.96
N GLY A 188 0.05 14.58 -11.40
CA GLY A 188 1.20 14.92 -12.23
C GLY A 188 2.53 14.57 -11.57
N LEU A 189 2.71 14.86 -10.28
CA LEU A 189 3.92 14.50 -9.52
C LEU A 189 4.12 12.98 -9.48
N MET A 190 3.04 12.24 -9.19
CA MET A 190 3.05 10.77 -9.14
C MET A 190 3.35 10.18 -10.52
N GLU A 191 2.69 10.68 -11.56
CA GLU A 191 2.86 10.23 -12.94
C GLU A 191 4.26 10.53 -13.47
N LEU A 192 4.77 11.73 -13.20
CA LEU A 192 6.13 12.14 -13.58
C LEU A 192 7.17 11.23 -12.96
N GLY A 193 7.04 10.92 -11.67
CA GLY A 193 7.94 9.99 -11.00
C GLY A 193 7.83 8.57 -11.53
N ALA A 194 6.61 8.11 -11.85
CA ALA A 194 6.37 6.76 -12.34
C ALA A 194 6.87 6.53 -13.77
N THR A 195 6.79 7.54 -14.65
CA THR A 195 6.98 7.36 -16.11
C THR A 195 8.23 8.04 -16.67
N VAL A 196 8.68 9.15 -16.07
CA VAL A 196 9.78 9.96 -16.60
C VAL A 196 10.96 9.98 -15.63
N CYS A 197 10.76 10.47 -14.41
CA CYS A 197 11.79 10.59 -13.39
C CYS A 197 11.96 9.26 -12.63
N SER A 198 12.27 8.19 -13.35
CA SER A 198 12.43 6.84 -12.80
C SER A 198 13.69 6.70 -11.95
N LYS A 199 13.79 5.65 -11.12
CA LYS A 199 14.90 5.46 -10.18
C LYS A 199 16.26 5.34 -10.88
N GLU A 200 16.37 4.48 -11.88
CA GLU A 200 17.66 4.08 -12.47
C GLU A 200 17.97 4.74 -13.81
N LYS A 201 16.95 4.97 -14.65
CA LYS A 201 17.12 5.53 -16.00
C LYS A 201 16.04 6.58 -16.28
N PRO A 202 16.13 7.78 -15.69
CA PRO A 202 15.13 8.81 -15.92
C PRO A 202 15.24 9.37 -17.34
N ILE A 203 14.10 9.60 -17.98
CA ILE A 203 14.02 10.12 -19.35
C ILE A 203 13.96 11.66 -19.28
N CYS A 204 15.04 12.29 -18.83
CA CYS A 204 15.07 13.73 -18.53
C CYS A 204 14.66 14.63 -19.71
N GLY A 205 14.81 14.16 -20.96
CA GLY A 205 14.34 14.84 -22.16
C GLY A 205 12.83 15.11 -22.20
N LEU A 206 12.02 14.27 -21.55
CA LEU A 206 10.56 14.38 -21.49
C LEU A 206 10.05 15.10 -20.24
N CYS A 207 10.95 15.51 -19.34
CA CYS A 207 10.58 16.13 -18.06
C CYS A 207 10.20 17.61 -18.27
N PRO A 208 9.03 18.07 -17.77
CA PRO A 208 8.61 19.47 -17.90
C PRO A 208 9.57 20.44 -17.17
N TRP A 209 10.30 19.94 -16.17
CA TRP A 209 11.24 20.73 -15.36
C TRP A 209 12.70 20.56 -15.76
N ARG A 210 12.98 19.96 -16.93
CA ARG A 210 14.35 19.66 -17.37
C ARG A 210 15.30 20.87 -17.26
N LYS A 211 14.86 22.04 -17.74
CA LYS A 211 15.69 23.26 -17.80
C LYS A 211 16.05 23.83 -16.42
N THR A 212 15.25 23.53 -15.40
CA THR A 212 15.37 24.10 -14.05
C THR A 212 15.74 23.07 -12.98
N CYS A 213 15.74 21.77 -13.30
CA CYS A 213 16.08 20.68 -12.40
C CYS A 213 17.52 20.80 -11.88
N VAL A 214 17.67 20.94 -10.56
CA VAL A 214 18.98 21.10 -9.92
C VAL A 214 19.82 19.84 -10.06
N ALA A 215 19.28 18.66 -9.73
CA ALA A 215 20.03 17.41 -9.78
C ALA A 215 20.44 16.98 -11.19
N LEU A 216 19.80 17.53 -12.24
CA LEU A 216 20.25 17.34 -13.61
C LEU A 216 21.42 18.27 -13.94
N LYS A 217 21.42 19.51 -13.45
CA LYS A 217 22.50 20.48 -13.66
C LYS A 217 23.77 20.15 -12.89
N THR A 218 23.63 19.44 -11.77
CA THR A 218 24.75 19.10 -10.87
C THR A 218 25.11 17.61 -10.92
N ASP A 219 24.58 16.85 -11.89
CA ASP A 219 24.81 15.41 -12.04
C ASP A 219 24.49 14.54 -10.80
N GLU A 220 23.62 15.02 -9.91
CA GLU A 220 23.22 14.34 -8.65
C GLU A 220 21.97 13.46 -8.79
N THR A 221 21.41 13.36 -9.99
CA THR A 221 20.24 12.50 -10.29
C THR A 221 20.38 11.04 -9.78
N PRO A 222 21.53 10.35 -9.92
CA PRO A 222 21.68 8.97 -9.43
C PRO A 222 21.79 8.86 -7.89
N ASN A 223 22.16 9.95 -7.22
CA ASN A 223 22.42 9.98 -5.78
C ASN A 223 21.22 10.47 -4.95
N LEU A 224 20.25 11.11 -5.61
CA LEU A 224 19.07 11.68 -4.97
C LEU A 224 17.79 10.88 -5.24
N PRO A 225 16.94 10.67 -4.22
CA PRO A 225 17.12 11.01 -2.80
C PRO A 225 18.11 10.05 -2.10
N LEU A 226 18.51 10.35 -0.87
CA LEU A 226 19.37 9.44 -0.11
C LEU A 226 18.72 8.06 0.04
N ARG A 227 19.55 7.01 0.02
CA ARG A 227 19.08 5.63 0.13
C ARG A 227 18.82 5.28 1.59
N LYS A 228 17.61 4.81 1.88
CA LYS A 228 17.26 4.32 3.22
C LYS A 228 18.12 3.10 3.57
N PRO A 229 18.79 3.08 4.74
CA PRO A 229 19.53 1.91 5.19
C PRO A 229 18.64 0.67 5.27
N LYS A 230 19.18 -0.49 4.86
CA LYS A 230 18.46 -1.77 4.95
C LYS A 230 18.36 -2.18 6.42
N LYS A 231 17.15 -2.54 6.88
CA LYS A 231 16.96 -3.18 8.18
C LYS A 231 17.37 -4.66 8.10
N GLU A 232 17.91 -5.17 9.20
CA GLU A 232 18.13 -6.60 9.38
C GLU A 232 16.77 -7.32 9.45
N LYS A 233 16.67 -8.47 8.77
CA LYS A 233 15.42 -9.25 8.72
C LYS A 233 15.28 -10.10 9.97
N SER A 234 14.09 -10.12 10.55
CA SER A 234 13.77 -11.05 11.64
C SER A 234 13.50 -12.46 11.10
N LEU A 235 14.03 -13.47 11.77
CA LEU A 235 13.86 -14.87 11.40
C LEU A 235 12.83 -15.55 12.31
N TRP A 236 11.96 -16.37 11.73
CA TRP A 236 10.89 -17.07 12.43
C TRP A 236 10.86 -18.54 12.01
N LEU A 237 10.59 -19.44 12.96
CA LEU A 237 10.28 -20.85 12.70
C LEU A 237 8.79 -21.09 12.96
N TYR A 238 8.12 -21.69 11.98
CA TYR A 238 6.72 -22.08 12.05
C TYR A 238 6.58 -23.58 11.87
N ASN A 239 6.27 -24.27 12.96
CA ASN A 239 5.96 -25.71 13.00
C ASN A 239 4.45 -25.89 12.84
N ALA A 240 3.98 -25.99 11.60
CA ALA A 240 2.58 -26.16 11.25
C ALA A 240 2.09 -27.60 11.47
N GLU A 241 0.91 -27.74 12.05
CA GLU A 241 0.27 -29.01 12.42
C GLU A 241 -0.98 -29.23 11.55
N ILE A 242 -0.91 -30.20 10.64
CA ILE A 242 -1.99 -30.51 9.70
C ILE A 242 -3.02 -31.40 10.42
N ILE A 243 -4.02 -30.76 11.00
CA ILE A 243 -5.15 -31.40 11.68
C ILE A 243 -6.34 -31.42 10.72
N GLN A 244 -6.74 -32.61 10.28
CA GLN A 244 -7.88 -32.80 9.37
C GLN A 244 -8.68 -34.06 9.71
N ASN A 245 -9.96 -34.04 9.36
CA ASN A 245 -10.83 -35.22 9.30
C ASN A 245 -11.17 -35.53 7.82
N ARG A 246 -12.14 -36.40 7.55
CA ARG A 246 -12.48 -36.81 6.16
C ARG A 246 -12.93 -35.66 5.25
N SER A 247 -13.49 -34.58 5.81
CA SER A 247 -14.16 -33.53 5.03
C SER A 247 -13.74 -32.11 5.44
N GLN A 248 -12.98 -31.95 6.51
CA GLN A 248 -12.61 -30.67 7.09
C GLN A 248 -11.16 -30.63 7.56
N ILE A 249 -10.61 -29.42 7.62
CA ILE A 249 -9.29 -29.10 8.14
C ILE A 249 -9.40 -28.01 9.21
N LEU A 250 -8.57 -28.09 10.24
CA LEU A 250 -8.55 -27.10 11.31
C LEU A 250 -7.73 -25.88 10.91
N PHE A 251 -8.32 -24.71 11.07
CA PHE A 251 -7.67 -23.41 10.97
C PHE A 251 -7.66 -22.73 12.33
N THR A 252 -6.71 -21.82 12.52
CA THR A 252 -6.62 -20.93 13.68
C THR A 252 -6.36 -19.49 13.24
N LYS A 253 -6.83 -18.50 13.99
CA LYS A 253 -6.47 -17.10 13.72
C LYS A 253 -5.06 -16.82 14.22
N ASN A 254 -4.23 -16.23 13.35
CA ASN A 254 -2.87 -15.85 13.71
C ASN A 254 -2.86 -14.74 14.77
N SER A 255 -2.25 -15.05 15.92
CA SER A 255 -2.00 -14.15 17.04
C SER A 255 -0.50 -13.99 17.38
N THR A 256 0.38 -14.78 16.76
CA THR A 256 1.81 -14.85 17.13
C THR A 256 2.73 -14.15 16.14
N LEU A 257 2.54 -14.34 14.83
CA LEU A 257 3.34 -13.61 13.84
C LEU A 257 2.89 -12.14 13.81
N PRO A 258 3.81 -11.17 13.90
CA PRO A 258 3.48 -9.76 13.70
C PRO A 258 2.91 -9.50 12.31
N VAL A 259 3.43 -10.22 11.31
CA VAL A 259 2.89 -10.27 9.95
C VAL A 259 1.70 -11.20 9.86
N LEU A 260 0.82 -10.98 8.87
CA LEU A 260 -0.39 -11.80 8.66
C LEU A 260 -1.33 -11.80 9.89
N SER A 261 -1.31 -10.73 10.70
CA SER A 261 -2.11 -10.64 11.92
C SER A 261 -3.61 -10.87 11.63
N ARG A 262 -4.24 -11.69 12.50
CA ARG A 262 -5.65 -12.09 12.44
C ARG A 262 -6.06 -12.89 11.19
N MET A 263 -5.11 -13.32 10.36
CA MET A 263 -5.40 -14.17 9.22
C MET A 263 -5.59 -15.62 9.66
N TRP A 264 -6.46 -16.33 8.96
CA TRP A 264 -6.62 -17.77 9.11
C TRP A 264 -5.37 -18.50 8.60
N MET A 265 -4.81 -19.34 9.47
CA MET A 265 -3.61 -20.15 9.22
C MET A 265 -3.83 -21.57 9.73
N ILE A 266 -2.98 -22.50 9.30
CA ILE A 266 -2.93 -23.83 9.91
C ILE A 266 -2.41 -23.69 11.35
N PRO A 267 -2.94 -24.43 12.33
CA PRO A 267 -2.42 -24.39 13.70
C PRO A 267 -0.95 -24.81 13.75
N GLY A 268 -0.24 -24.38 14.79
CA GLY A 268 1.17 -24.74 14.96
C GLY A 268 1.93 -23.82 15.91
N LYS A 269 3.15 -24.23 16.27
CA LYS A 269 4.05 -23.43 17.10
C LYS A 269 4.83 -22.45 16.22
N ILE A 270 4.83 -21.18 16.59
CA ILE A 270 5.58 -20.13 15.91
C ILE A 270 6.53 -19.49 16.92
N GLU A 271 7.82 -19.37 16.58
CA GLU A 271 8.82 -18.73 17.43
C GLU A 271 9.84 -17.93 16.62
N ARG A 272 10.35 -16.84 17.21
CA ARG A 272 11.44 -16.06 16.63
C ARG A 272 12.76 -16.80 16.88
N ILE A 273 13.62 -16.85 15.87
CA ILE A 273 14.91 -17.56 15.94
C ILE A 273 16.06 -16.60 15.60
N GLY A 274 17.25 -16.91 16.11
CA GLY A 274 18.47 -16.10 15.83
C GLY A 274 19.22 -16.52 14.56
N LYS A 275 18.98 -17.73 14.05
CA LYS A 275 19.68 -18.27 12.88
C LYS A 275 18.78 -19.16 12.04
N LYS A 276 19.16 -19.36 10.77
CA LYS A 276 18.49 -20.27 9.84
C LYS A 276 18.47 -21.71 10.41
N PRO A 277 17.33 -22.42 10.38
CA PRO A 277 17.25 -23.82 10.81
C PRO A 277 17.85 -24.76 9.75
N ASN A 278 18.33 -25.92 10.19
CA ASN A 278 18.95 -26.92 9.31
C ASN A 278 17.93 -27.67 8.44
N LYS A 279 16.71 -27.89 8.96
CA LYS A 279 15.63 -28.59 8.24
C LYS A 279 14.38 -27.73 8.24
N TYR A 280 13.79 -27.57 7.06
CA TYR A 280 12.52 -26.88 6.82
C TYR A 280 11.97 -27.30 5.46
N ASP A 281 10.66 -27.21 5.28
CA ASP A 281 9.98 -27.55 4.04
C ASP A 281 10.12 -26.45 2.99
N PHE A 282 9.90 -25.19 3.39
CA PHE A 282 10.06 -24.04 2.51
C PHE A 282 10.27 -22.76 3.32
N THR A 283 10.65 -21.69 2.61
CA THR A 283 10.76 -20.34 3.17
C THR A 283 9.64 -19.43 2.66
N HIS A 284 9.20 -18.52 3.51
CA HIS A 284 8.24 -17.48 3.18
C HIS A 284 8.76 -16.13 3.67
N SER A 285 8.97 -15.18 2.75
CA SER A 285 9.41 -13.83 3.11
C SER A 285 8.23 -12.87 3.03
N VAL A 286 8.02 -12.08 4.08
CA VAL A 286 7.01 -11.01 4.15
C VAL A 286 7.67 -9.81 4.78
N THR A 287 7.67 -8.66 4.09
CA THR A 287 8.36 -7.42 4.53
C THR A 287 9.81 -7.68 4.98
N ASP A 288 10.08 -7.53 6.27
CA ASP A 288 11.33 -7.70 7.00
C ASP A 288 11.35 -8.99 7.83
N HIS A 289 10.45 -9.94 7.53
CA HIS A 289 10.35 -11.25 8.17
C HIS A 289 10.68 -12.37 7.19
N ILE A 290 11.52 -13.32 7.62
CA ILE A 290 11.74 -14.61 6.94
C ILE A 290 11.17 -15.70 7.85
N ILE A 291 10.20 -16.44 7.33
CA ILE A 291 9.53 -17.54 8.01
C ILE A 291 10.02 -18.85 7.40
N TYR A 292 10.66 -19.68 8.20
CA TYR A 292 11.00 -21.05 7.87
C TYR A 292 9.85 -21.95 8.33
N VAL A 293 9.32 -22.75 7.42
CA VAL A 293 8.13 -23.55 7.68
C VAL A 293 8.50 -25.01 7.74
N VAL A 294 8.05 -25.69 8.79
CA VAL A 294 8.06 -27.14 8.94
C VAL A 294 6.60 -27.56 9.10
N SER A 295 6.17 -28.59 8.41
CA SER A 295 4.78 -29.08 8.45
C SER A 295 4.73 -30.57 8.76
N GLN A 296 3.81 -30.94 9.64
CA GLN A 296 3.68 -32.32 10.12
C GLN A 296 2.23 -32.66 10.46
N LYS A 297 1.87 -33.95 10.42
CA LYS A 297 0.65 -34.42 11.10
C LYS A 297 0.93 -34.49 12.61
N PRO A 298 0.03 -33.99 13.47
CA PRO A 298 0.21 -34.14 14.91
C PRO A 298 0.10 -35.60 15.33
N ARG A 299 0.75 -35.94 16.46
CA ARG A 299 0.55 -37.24 17.12
C ARG A 299 -0.88 -37.31 17.66
N ALA A 300 -1.49 -38.49 17.57
CA ALA A 300 -2.93 -38.76 17.81
C ALA A 300 -3.47 -38.23 19.16
N GLU A 301 -2.62 -38.00 20.15
CA GLU A 301 -2.98 -37.59 21.52
C GLU A 301 -3.26 -36.07 21.69
N LYS A 302 -3.08 -35.24 20.64
CA LYS A 302 -3.28 -33.77 20.72
C LYS A 302 -4.41 -33.24 19.83
N LEU A 303 -5.41 -34.07 19.53
CA LEU A 303 -6.57 -33.62 18.75
C LEU A 303 -7.45 -32.68 19.58
N ALA A 304 -7.44 -31.42 19.17
CA ALA A 304 -8.34 -30.35 19.58
C ALA A 304 -8.24 -29.93 21.06
N VAL A 305 -7.17 -29.22 21.43
CA VAL A 305 -7.35 -28.16 22.44
C VAL A 305 -8.30 -27.15 21.80
N SER A 306 -9.55 -27.15 22.26
CA SER A 306 -10.55 -26.13 21.96
C SER A 306 -9.96 -24.78 22.34
N ARG A 307 -9.36 -24.10 21.37
CA ARG A 307 -8.99 -22.70 21.49
C ARG A 307 -10.15 -21.89 20.88
N PRO A 308 -10.55 -20.76 21.49
CA PRO A 308 -11.64 -19.94 20.98
C PRO A 308 -11.46 -19.51 19.52
N ASP A 309 -10.21 -19.41 19.07
CA ASP A 309 -9.83 -18.95 17.73
C ASP A 309 -9.70 -20.07 16.68
N ASN A 310 -10.05 -21.32 17.02
CA ASN A 310 -10.00 -22.44 16.09
C ASN A 310 -11.31 -22.59 15.32
N LYS A 311 -11.21 -22.97 14.04
CA LYS A 311 -12.37 -23.24 13.18
C LYS A 311 -12.12 -24.44 12.28
N TRP A 312 -13.04 -25.39 12.30
CA TRP A 312 -13.10 -26.44 11.28
C TRP A 312 -13.66 -25.85 9.99
N VAL A 313 -12.91 -26.00 8.91
CA VAL A 313 -13.25 -25.50 7.58
C VAL A 313 -13.42 -26.70 6.65
N ALA A 314 -14.54 -26.77 5.94
CA ALA A 314 -14.74 -27.82 4.94
C ALA A 314 -13.69 -27.70 3.83
N LEU A 315 -13.17 -28.83 3.35
CA LEU A 315 -12.08 -28.86 2.35
C LEU A 315 -12.43 -28.05 1.09
N HIS A 316 -13.68 -28.13 0.62
CA HIS A 316 -14.16 -27.36 -0.53
C HIS A 316 -14.26 -25.84 -0.27
N GLU A 317 -14.27 -25.41 1.00
CA GLU A 317 -14.34 -23.99 1.39
C GLU A 317 -12.97 -23.41 1.77
N VAL A 318 -11.90 -24.20 1.77
CA VAL A 318 -10.55 -23.78 2.17
C VAL A 318 -10.07 -22.55 1.39
N GLY A 319 -10.50 -22.37 0.13
CA GLY A 319 -10.26 -21.17 -0.67
C GLY A 319 -10.65 -19.87 0.04
N LYS A 320 -11.78 -19.86 0.75
CA LYS A 320 -12.30 -18.68 1.46
C LYS A 320 -11.44 -18.28 2.67
N TYR A 321 -10.80 -19.27 3.30
CA TYR A 321 -10.00 -19.09 4.53
C TYR A 321 -8.49 -19.03 4.25
N SER A 322 -8.02 -19.50 3.09
CA SER A 322 -6.61 -19.51 2.68
C SER A 322 -6.13 -18.15 2.15
N GLN A 323 -6.43 -17.05 2.84
CA GLN A 323 -6.16 -15.70 2.36
C GLN A 323 -4.65 -15.42 2.20
N SER A 324 -3.78 -16.04 2.98
CA SER A 324 -2.33 -15.79 2.90
C SER A 324 -1.62 -16.71 1.91
N SER A 325 -0.64 -16.18 1.18
CA SER A 325 0.25 -17.00 0.32
C SER A 325 1.04 -18.04 1.11
N LEU A 326 1.30 -17.79 2.40
CA LEU A 326 1.91 -18.77 3.31
C LEU A 326 1.01 -20.00 3.47
N THR A 327 -0.27 -19.76 3.80
CA THR A 327 -1.28 -20.82 3.97
C THR A 327 -1.51 -21.56 2.67
N LYS A 328 -1.65 -20.85 1.53
CA LYS A 328 -1.81 -21.48 0.20
C LYS A 328 -0.63 -22.40 -0.16
N LYS A 329 0.62 -21.99 0.13
CA LYS A 329 1.81 -22.83 -0.08
C LYS A 329 1.78 -24.09 0.78
N LEU A 330 1.35 -23.97 2.03
CA LEU A 330 1.25 -25.08 2.95
C LEU A 330 0.18 -26.08 2.48
N LEU A 331 -1.02 -25.62 2.13
CA LEU A 331 -2.10 -26.46 1.63
C LEU A 331 -1.69 -27.19 0.34
N LYS A 332 -1.08 -26.47 -0.61
CA LYS A 332 -0.54 -27.05 -1.84
C LYS A 332 0.48 -28.17 -1.56
N LYS A 333 1.35 -28.02 -0.56
CA LYS A 333 2.32 -29.07 -0.18
C LYS A 333 1.64 -30.36 0.28
N TRP A 334 0.45 -30.24 0.87
CA TRP A 334 -0.33 -31.36 1.41
C TRP A 334 -1.43 -31.85 0.47
N ASN A 335 -1.53 -31.31 -0.75
CA ASN A 335 -2.59 -31.58 -1.73
C ASN A 335 -4.00 -31.34 -1.16
N LEU A 336 -4.17 -30.22 -0.44
CA LEU A 336 -5.41 -29.78 0.21
C LEU A 336 -5.96 -28.48 -0.38
#